data_AF-A0A8I0MH20-F1
#
_entry.id   AF-A0A8I0MH20-F1
#
_cell.length_a   1.000
_cell.length_b   1.000
_cell.length_c   1.000
_cell.angle_alpha   90.00
_cell.angle_beta   90.00
_cell.angle_gamma   90.00
#
_symmetry.space_group_name_H-M   'P 1'
#
loop_
_entity.id
_entity.type
_entity.pdbx_description
1 polymer ?
#
loop_
_entity_poly.entity_id
_entity_poly.type
_entity_poly.pdbx_seq_one_letter_code
_entity_poly.pdbx_strand_id
1 'polypeptide(L)'
;MQRQYHHPLEDGFAERIHTPGGVISLVEDSRLMKLLRQLDKDGFNVDGPLAELTALVNYVTSSQLSMKDLQTHLDYCVEQLRRQTT
;
A
#
# COMPACT_ATOMS: atom_id res chain seq x y z
N MET A 1 24.71 -23.48 6.03
CA MET A 1 24.04 -22.65 7.06
C MET A 1 22.58 -22.50 6.65
N GLN A 2 21.62 -22.92 7.48
CA GLN A 2 20.21 -22.59 7.23
C GLN A 2 20.07 -21.06 7.36
N ARG A 3 19.83 -20.38 6.24
CA ARG A 3 19.56 -18.94 6.23
C ARG A 3 18.16 -18.74 6.80
N GLN A 4 18.07 -18.03 7.92
CA GLN A 4 16.82 -17.85 8.66
C GLN A 4 16.24 -16.47 8.34
N TYR A 5 15.37 -16.40 7.33
CA TYR A 5 14.57 -15.20 7.12
C TYR A 5 13.59 -15.06 8.29
N HIS A 6 13.62 -13.94 9.00
CA HIS A 6 12.81 -13.73 10.19
C HIS A 6 12.04 -12.42 10.09
N HIS A 7 10.77 -12.53 9.69
CA HIS A 7 9.83 -11.40 9.56
C HIS A 7 8.48 -11.76 10.22
N PRO A 8 8.44 -12.06 11.53
CA PRO A 8 7.20 -12.45 12.21
C PRO A 8 6.19 -11.31 12.17
N LEU A 9 4.89 -11.61 12.21
CA LEU A 9 3.86 -10.59 12.39
C LEU A 9 3.80 -10.15 13.86
N GLU A 10 3.53 -8.87 14.10
CA GLU A 10 3.25 -8.39 15.46
C GLU A 10 1.82 -8.75 15.84
N ASP A 11 1.56 -8.93 17.13
CA ASP A 11 0.20 -9.13 17.63
C ASP A 11 -0.69 -7.93 17.23
N GLY A 12 -1.89 -8.23 16.73
CA GLY A 12 -2.82 -7.22 16.21
C GLY A 12 -2.39 -6.55 14.90
N PHE A 13 -1.32 -6.98 14.23
CA PHE A 13 -0.88 -6.39 12.95
C PHE A 13 -1.97 -6.45 11.87
N ALA A 14 -2.66 -7.58 11.74
CA ALA A 14 -3.73 -7.75 10.75
C ALA A 14 -4.90 -6.77 11.01
N GLU A 15 -5.25 -6.53 12.27
CA GLU A 15 -6.33 -5.60 12.62
C GLU A 15 -5.93 -4.14 12.30
N ARG A 16 -4.67 -3.77 12.55
CA ARG A 16 -4.16 -2.42 12.25
C ARG A 16 -4.05 -2.14 10.75
N ILE A 17 -3.75 -3.16 9.95
CA ILE A 17 -3.48 -2.97 8.51
C ILE A 17 -4.75 -2.78 7.67
N HIS A 18 -5.92 -3.21 8.16
CA HIS A 18 -7.20 -3.10 7.47
C HIS A 18 -7.82 -1.68 7.50
N THR A 19 -6.97 -0.66 7.42
CA THR A 19 -7.37 0.76 7.29
C THR A 19 -6.65 1.37 6.08
N PRO A 20 -7.19 2.40 5.42
CA PRO A 20 -6.51 3.04 4.29
C PRO A 20 -5.08 3.49 4.62
N GLY A 21 -4.87 4.09 5.80
CA GLY A 21 -3.54 4.47 6.28
C GLY A 21 -2.63 3.27 6.55
N GLY A 22 -3.18 2.18 7.11
CA GLY A 22 -2.46 0.93 7.30
C GLY A 22 -1.98 0.32 5.97
N VAL A 23 -2.85 0.27 4.96
CA VAL A 23 -2.48 -0.23 3.62
C VAL A 23 -1.42 0.67 2.95
N ILE A 24 -1.54 2.00 3.08
CA ILE A 24 -0.51 2.93 2.58
C ILE A 24 0.84 2.70 3.26
N SER A 25 0.87 2.41 4.57
CA SER A 25 2.14 2.17 5.28
C SER A 25 2.95 0.99 4.70
N LEU A 26 2.29 0.00 4.06
CA LEU A 26 2.97 -1.12 3.39
C LEU A 26 3.75 -0.70 2.14
N VAL A 27 3.38 0.43 1.52
CA VAL A 27 4.11 1.01 0.39
C VAL A 27 5.49 1.51 0.84
N GLU A 28 5.54 2.12 2.03
CA GLU A 28 6.76 2.69 2.59
C GLU A 28 7.65 1.61 3.21
N ASP A 29 7.06 0.72 4.03
CA ASP A 29 7.78 -0.35 4.69
C ASP A 29 6.93 -1.62 4.83
N SER A 30 7.25 -2.65 4.05
CA SER A 30 6.64 -3.98 4.20
C SER A 30 7.66 -5.07 4.47
N ARG A 31 7.28 -5.97 5.39
CA ARG A 31 8.00 -7.22 5.68
C ARG A 31 8.16 -8.08 4.42
N LEU A 32 7.18 -8.06 3.53
CA LEU A 32 7.22 -8.78 2.25
C LEU A 32 8.30 -8.21 1.31
N MET A 33 8.37 -6.89 1.14
CA MET A 33 9.44 -6.24 0.35
C MET A 33 10.83 -6.50 0.95
N LYS A 34 10.95 -6.43 2.27
CA LYS A 34 12.20 -6.76 3.00
C LYS A 34 12.64 -8.20 2.75
N LEU A 35 11.72 -9.16 2.80
CA LEU A 35 12.00 -10.56 2.50
C LEU A 35 12.48 -10.76 1.07
N LEU A 36 11.78 -10.21 0.07
CA LEU A 36 12.17 -10.36 -1.33
C LEU A 36 13.55 -9.75 -1.61
N ARG A 37 13.85 -8.58 -1.03
CA ARG A 37 15.18 -7.96 -1.15
C ARG A 37 16.29 -8.76 -0.45
N GLN A 38 15.97 -9.47 0.64
CA GLN A 38 16.94 -10.36 1.29
C GLN A 38 17.20 -11.61 0.44
N LEU A 39 16.15 -12.19 -0.14
CA LEU A 39 16.25 -13.30 -1.09
C LEU A 39 17.10 -12.92 -2.32
N ASP A 40 16.87 -11.74 -2.89
CA ASP A 40 17.67 -11.20 -4.00
C ASP A 40 19.16 -11.11 -3.65
N LYS A 41 19.48 -10.48 -2.51
CA LYS A 41 20.85 -10.36 -1.98
C LYS A 41 21.53 -11.70 -1.77
N ASP A 42 20.76 -12.73 -1.42
CA ASP A 42 21.25 -14.08 -1.18
C ASP A 42 21.42 -14.90 -2.48
N GLY A 43 21.10 -14.30 -3.65
CA GLY A 43 21.26 -14.87 -4.98
C GLY A 43 20.04 -15.62 -5.52
N PHE A 44 18.87 -15.47 -4.89
CA PHE A 44 17.62 -16.07 -5.39
C PHE A 44 16.97 -15.16 -6.43
N ASN A 45 16.47 -15.74 -7.51
CA ASN A 45 15.66 -14.99 -8.47
C ASN A 45 14.31 -14.64 -7.84
N VAL A 46 14.08 -13.33 -7.64
CA VAL A 46 12.82 -12.78 -7.14
C VAL A 46 12.18 -11.81 -8.13
N ASP A 47 12.61 -11.78 -9.38
CA ASP A 47 12.16 -10.80 -10.39
C ASP A 47 10.63 -10.81 -10.54
N GLY A 48 10.03 -12.01 -10.63
CA GLY A 48 8.57 -12.18 -10.71
C GLY A 48 7.85 -11.64 -9.46
N PRO A 49 8.10 -12.20 -8.26
CA PRO A 49 7.47 -11.73 -7.03
C PRO A 49 7.69 -10.23 -6.75
N LEU A 50 8.86 -9.69 -7.08
CA LEU A 50 9.17 -8.28 -6.88
C LEU A 50 8.39 -7.39 -7.86
N ALA A 51 8.24 -7.82 -9.11
CA ALA A 51 7.41 -7.14 -10.09
C ALA A 51 5.93 -7.15 -9.69
N GLU A 52 5.41 -8.29 -9.23
CA GLU A 52 4.03 -8.41 -8.73
C GLU A 52 3.79 -7.51 -7.51
N LEU A 53 4.70 -7.51 -6.54
CA LEU A 53 4.60 -6.63 -5.38
C LEU A 53 4.65 -5.15 -5.77
N THR A 54 5.51 -4.80 -6.72
CA THR A 54 5.59 -3.44 -7.25
C THR A 54 4.29 -3.01 -7.91
N ALA A 55 3.65 -3.91 -8.69
CA ALA A 55 2.35 -3.64 -9.29
C ALA A 55 1.27 -3.37 -8.24
N LEU A 56 1.23 -4.17 -7.15
CA LEU A 56 0.26 -3.97 -6.06
C LEU A 56 0.48 -2.64 -5.32
N VAL A 57 1.73 -2.31 -5.01
CA VAL A 57 2.10 -1.04 -4.35
C VAL A 57 1.72 0.17 -5.22
N ASN A 58 1.99 0.09 -6.53
CA ASN A 58 1.62 1.14 -7.47
C ASN A 58 0.10 1.27 -7.59
N TYR A 59 -0.63 0.15 -7.62
CA TYR A 59 -2.09 0.15 -7.66
C TYR A 59 -2.70 0.83 -6.41
N VAL A 60 -2.21 0.51 -5.21
CA VAL A 60 -2.64 1.16 -3.97
C VAL A 60 -2.40 2.65 -4.03
N THR A 61 -1.18 3.06 -4.40
CA THR A 61 -0.78 4.48 -4.48
C THR A 61 -1.65 5.25 -5.47
N SER A 62 -1.86 4.70 -6.68
CA SER A 62 -2.70 5.31 -7.70
C SER A 62 -4.16 5.42 -7.25
N SER A 63 -4.70 4.36 -6.64
CA SER A 63 -6.11 4.33 -6.20
C SER A 63 -6.39 5.36 -5.12
N GLN A 64 -5.47 5.53 -4.17
CA GLN A 64 -5.59 6.53 -3.11
C GLN A 64 -5.57 7.96 -3.65
N LEU A 65 -4.68 8.26 -4.62
CA LEU A 65 -4.66 9.55 -5.31
C LEU A 65 -5.99 9.81 -6.03
N SER A 66 -6.45 8.86 -6.83
CA SER A 66 -7.73 9.00 -7.56
C SER A 66 -8.92 9.19 -6.62
N MET A 67 -8.97 8.49 -5.48
CA MET A 67 -10.03 8.65 -4.49
C MET A 67 -10.02 10.05 -3.85
N LYS A 68 -8.84 10.59 -3.54
CA LYS A 68 -8.70 11.94 -2.98
C LYS A 68 -9.15 13.03 -3.97
N ASP A 69 -8.81 12.86 -5.25
CA ASP A 69 -9.24 13.78 -6.29
C ASP A 69 -10.77 13.71 -6.46
N LEU A 70 -11.34 12.51 -6.50
CA LEU A 70 -12.80 12.32 -6.55
C LEU A 70 -13.51 13.01 -5.37
N GLN A 71 -12.99 12.87 -4.15
CA GLN A 71 -13.53 13.58 -2.98
C GLN A 71 -13.52 15.09 -3.18
N THR A 72 -12.40 15.65 -3.66
CA THR A 72 -12.27 17.08 -3.93
C THR A 72 -13.29 17.57 -4.97
N HIS A 73 -13.51 16.79 -6.04
CA HIS A 73 -14.53 17.09 -7.05
C HIS A 73 -15.95 17.03 -6.48
N LEU A 74 -16.24 16.06 -5.61
CA LEU A 74 -17.53 15.96 -4.93
C LEU A 74 -17.76 17.15 -3.98
N ASP A 75 -16.75 17.56 -3.22
CA ASP A 75 -16.81 18.73 -2.34
C ASP A 75 -17.14 20.01 -3.13
N TYR A 76 -16.51 20.18 -4.31
CA TYR A 76 -16.84 21.27 -5.22
C TYR A 76 -18.30 21.21 -5.68
N CYS A 77 -18.79 20.04 -6.12
CA CYS A 77 -20.18 19.88 -6.54
C CYS A 77 -21.17 20.22 -5.42
N VAL A 78 -20.90 19.77 -4.19
CA VAL A 78 -21.72 20.10 -3.01
C VAL A 78 -21.75 21.60 -2.75
N GLU A 79 -20.60 22.26 -2.83
CA GLU A 79 -20.50 23.71 -2.66
C GLU A 79 -21.29 24.49 -3.73
N GLN A 80 -21.22 24.06 -4.99
CA GLN A 80 -22.02 24.67 -6.07
C GLN A 80 -23.53 24.47 -5.85
N LEU A 81 -23.95 23.29 -5.42
CA LEU A 81 -25.36 23.01 -5.11
C LEU A 81 -25.85 23.92 -3.98
N ARG A 82 -25.07 24.06 -2.89
CA ARG A 82 -25.42 24.94 -1.75
C ARG A 82 -25.67 26.38 -2.17
N ARG A 83 -24.87 26.91 -3.10
CA ARG A 83 -25.01 28.27 -3.65
C ARG A 83 -26.28 28.46 -4.49
N GLN A 84 -26.86 27.39 -5.02
CA GLN A 84 -28.06 27.45 -5.85
C GLN A 84 -29.35 27.18 -5.06
N THR A 85 -29.26 26.44 -3.95
CA THR A 85 -30.40 26.09 -3.10
C THR A 85 -30.63 27.01 -1.90
N THR A 86 -29.74 27.99 -1.68
CA THR A 86 -29.85 29.03 -0.65
C THR A 86 -30.00 30.38 -1.31
#